data_AF-A0A813FE45-F1
#
_entry.id   AF-A0A813FE45-F1
#
_cell.length_a   1.000
_cell.length_b   1.000
_cell.length_c   1.000
_cell.angle_alpha   90.00
_cell.angle_beta   90.00
_cell.angle_gamma   90.00
#
_symmetry.space_group_name_H-M   'P 1'
#
loop_
_entity.id
_entity.type
_entity.pdbx_description
1 polymer ?
#
loop_
_entity_poly.entity_id
_entity_poly.type
_entity_poly.pdbx_seq_one_letter_code
_entity_poly.pdbx_strand_id
1 'polypeptide(L)'
;MWIHAVRAHLWLLLASLPTVATVGTAAINNNKNNKNNNKKNNNKNKNNNKINNNNEQQHSQSQLSPNSGSSSSLVEKAGSCWSIGFTFETCCAPEHGPEGNPECWDEVYTYESCCAGSGDPTQDGCEGGYFTRFRRFVAEYYASENVRPALLSVWMRIMATFEARFMLCPAAALQAALLQLEERAAYDSSEQMANRFAGYALRLQHGFEKGLLTPDLVRSWPLEHGLQRARDVLNSRATARISRLSGRPMPSVSLILSYCREKLDWMNVSFSRSVLPFVDLVLVAKCPGADALEAVPFRRLWRSVEVVAVEDLPLRADECSAYLGYLEEFYHRLPEHMVFVHADMPEHIGLERPNIADDTLRALVSGTSISFAHLGNNRVTMSWNPHVMSPLWQGLFASSVAPLAGEVSTYCCSHFVVSRERVQLRPRSFYADALDFVTSAKSYFYLPGPRRPALQKRNAAHDMDGRLVCQNMMFVWHVIFGERLDLPHRMLDASLPLFLKIRNIRTAYFQDNEE
;
A
#
# COMPACT_ATOMS: atom_id res chain seq x y z
N MET A 1 -37.61 6.80 21.61
CA MET A 1 -37.56 5.38 21.17
C MET A 1 -36.38 5.08 20.23
N TRP A 2 -36.15 5.85 19.17
CA TRP A 2 -35.07 5.54 18.19
C TRP A 2 -33.64 5.57 18.77
N ILE A 3 -33.32 6.54 19.64
CA ILE A 3 -32.00 6.59 20.33
C ILE A 3 -31.76 5.35 21.20
N HIS A 4 -32.81 4.81 21.84
CA HIS A 4 -32.71 3.57 22.61
C HIS A 4 -32.58 2.34 21.70
N ALA A 5 -33.23 2.34 20.53
CA ALA A 5 -33.06 1.28 19.54
C ALA A 5 -31.65 1.30 18.92
N VAL A 6 -31.10 2.48 18.59
CA VAL A 6 -29.72 2.64 18.11
C VAL A 6 -28.73 2.27 19.18
N ARG A 7 -28.93 2.68 20.43
CA ARG A 7 -28.07 2.25 21.55
C ARG A 7 -28.14 0.75 21.76
N ALA A 8 -29.32 0.13 21.74
CA ALA A 8 -29.48 -1.32 21.85
C ALA A 8 -28.81 -2.06 20.68
N HIS A 9 -28.92 -1.54 19.46
CA HIS A 9 -28.26 -2.11 18.29
C HIS A 9 -26.75 -1.92 18.35
N LEU A 10 -26.25 -0.76 18.76
CA LEU A 10 -24.82 -0.49 18.93
C LEU A 10 -24.23 -1.35 20.06
N TRP A 11 -24.99 -1.59 21.12
CA TRP A 11 -24.60 -2.47 22.21
C TRP A 11 -24.58 -3.94 21.77
N LEU A 12 -25.58 -4.39 21.01
CA LEU A 12 -25.57 -5.71 20.36
C LEU A 12 -24.41 -5.85 19.36
N LEU A 13 -24.09 -4.77 18.61
CA LEU A 13 -22.97 -4.72 17.68
C LEU A 13 -21.63 -4.81 18.40
N LEU A 14 -21.44 -4.07 19.49
CA LEU A 14 -20.24 -4.16 20.33
C LEU A 14 -20.15 -5.50 21.08
N ALA A 15 -21.28 -6.10 21.47
CA ALA A 15 -21.34 -7.41 22.11
C ALA A 15 -21.11 -8.57 21.12
N SER A 16 -21.36 -8.37 19.83
CA SER A 16 -21.09 -9.34 18.76
C SER A 16 -19.64 -9.32 18.26
N LEU A 17 -18.86 -8.29 18.61
CA LEU A 17 -17.42 -8.35 18.40
C LEU A 17 -16.88 -9.48 19.28
N PRO A 18 -16.01 -10.37 18.75
CA PRO A 18 -15.45 -11.45 19.53
C PRO A 18 -14.80 -10.86 20.77
N THR A 19 -15.36 -11.17 21.94
CA THR A 19 -14.76 -10.82 23.23
C THR A 19 -13.36 -11.40 23.21
N VAL A 20 -12.36 -10.51 23.22
CA VAL A 20 -10.97 -10.91 23.39
C VAL A 20 -10.91 -11.53 24.77
N ALA A 21 -11.04 -12.85 24.84
CA ALA A 21 -10.83 -13.60 26.06
C ALA A 21 -9.43 -13.22 26.56
N THR A 22 -9.38 -12.58 27.72
CA THR A 22 -8.16 -12.35 28.46
C THR A 22 -7.49 -13.70 28.67
N VAL A 23 -6.48 -13.99 27.86
CA VAL A 23 -5.65 -15.19 28.01
C VAL A 23 -4.99 -15.08 29.38
N GLY A 24 -5.46 -15.90 30.31
CA GLY A 24 -4.91 -16.01 31.65
C GLY A 24 -3.42 -16.28 31.55
N THR A 25 -2.64 -15.42 32.21
CA THR A 25 -1.22 -15.60 32.43
C THR A 25 -0.99 -16.85 33.30
N ALA A 26 -0.80 -17.99 32.66
CA ALA A 26 -0.27 -19.17 33.33
C ALA A 26 1.18 -18.88 33.71
N ALA A 27 1.42 -18.72 35.01
CA ALA A 27 2.73 -18.54 35.59
C ALA A 27 3.58 -19.80 35.36
N ILE A 28 4.58 -19.70 34.47
CA ILE A 28 5.63 -20.70 34.33
C ILE A 28 6.62 -20.48 35.47
N ASN A 29 6.55 -21.39 36.44
CA ASN A 29 7.46 -21.48 37.57
C ASN A 29 8.75 -22.17 37.10
N ASN A 30 9.81 -21.41 36.80
CA ASN A 30 11.11 -21.97 36.45
C ASN A 30 12.11 -21.86 37.61
N ASN A 31 12.53 -23.05 38.04
CA ASN A 31 13.36 -23.33 39.17
C ASN A 31 14.83 -22.94 38.92
N LYS A 32 15.48 -22.46 39.98
CA LYS A 32 16.89 -22.09 40.03
C LYS A 32 17.79 -23.31 39.84
N ASN A 33 18.88 -23.15 39.07
CA ASN A 33 20.25 -23.54 39.43
C ASN A 33 21.16 -23.44 38.20
N ASN A 34 22.12 -22.51 38.16
CA ASN A 34 23.53 -22.88 38.38
C ASN A 34 24.46 -21.67 38.50
N LYS A 35 25.55 -21.92 39.23
CA LYS A 35 26.54 -20.98 39.76
C LYS A 35 27.57 -20.48 38.74
N ASN A 36 28.04 -19.25 39.01
CA ASN A 36 29.41 -18.73 38.95
C ASN A 36 30.41 -19.30 37.94
N ASN A 37 31.03 -18.42 37.13
CA ASN A 37 32.44 -18.06 37.33
C ASN A 37 32.92 -16.85 36.50
N ASN A 38 33.47 -15.88 37.25
CA ASN A 38 34.74 -15.16 37.04
C ASN A 38 35.02 -14.24 35.83
N LYS A 39 35.32 -12.99 36.24
CA LYS A 39 36.50 -12.14 35.96
C LYS A 39 36.63 -11.37 34.65
N LYS A 40 36.54 -10.04 34.86
CA LYS A 40 37.53 -8.98 34.53
C LYS A 40 38.13 -9.01 33.12
N ASN A 41 37.86 -7.94 32.36
CA ASN A 41 38.95 -7.06 31.91
C ASN A 41 38.44 -5.64 31.57
N ASN A 42 39.17 -4.67 32.12
CA ASN A 42 39.20 -3.27 31.72
C ASN A 42 39.81 -3.16 30.31
N ASN A 43 39.29 -2.29 29.43
CA ASN A 43 40.05 -1.09 29.08
C ASN A 43 39.27 -0.10 28.20
N LYS A 44 39.59 1.16 28.47
CA LYS A 44 39.25 2.38 27.75
C LYS A 44 39.55 2.29 26.26
N ASN A 45 38.66 2.83 25.44
CA ASN A 45 39.09 3.81 24.44
C ASN A 45 37.96 4.80 24.13
N LYS A 46 38.16 6.03 24.59
CA LYS A 46 37.49 7.23 24.09
C LYS A 46 38.12 7.55 22.74
N ASN A 47 37.32 7.79 21.70
CA ASN A 47 37.67 8.80 20.71
C ASN A 47 36.41 9.33 20.00
N ASN A 48 36.24 10.62 20.21
CA ASN A 48 35.55 11.65 19.43
C ASN A 48 34.96 11.24 18.08
N ASN A 49 33.67 11.51 17.90
CA ASN A 49 33.21 12.30 16.77
C ASN A 49 31.99 13.11 17.17
N LYS A 50 32.20 14.42 17.22
CA LYS A 50 31.25 15.47 17.58
C LYS A 50 30.73 16.02 16.26
N ILE A 51 29.53 15.60 15.85
CA ILE A 51 28.78 16.24 14.76
C ILE A 51 27.73 17.11 15.41
N ASN A 52 27.81 18.41 15.12
CA ASN A 52 26.96 19.47 15.64
C ASN A 52 25.52 19.31 15.12
N ASN A 53 24.57 19.13 16.03
CA ASN A 53 23.16 19.40 15.81
C ASN A 53 22.78 20.62 16.66
N ASN A 54 22.78 21.80 16.04
CA ASN A 54 22.11 22.98 16.58
C ASN A 54 20.74 23.07 15.92
N ASN A 55 19.70 22.73 16.65
CA ASN A 55 18.35 23.26 16.45
C ASN A 55 17.77 23.51 17.84
N GLU A 56 18.06 24.70 18.36
CA GLU A 56 17.37 25.27 19.51
C GLU A 56 15.94 25.63 19.09
N GLN A 57 14.96 24.86 19.59
CA GLN A 57 13.59 25.34 19.70
C GLN A 57 13.54 26.37 20.83
N GLN A 58 13.58 27.65 20.46
CA GLN A 58 13.19 28.74 21.36
C GLN A 58 11.66 28.72 21.52
N HIS A 59 11.20 28.29 22.70
CA HIS A 59 9.86 28.59 23.18
C HIS A 59 9.81 30.04 23.67
N SER A 60 9.33 30.93 22.82
CA SER A 60 8.98 32.30 23.20
C SER A 60 7.61 32.31 23.86
N GLN A 61 7.58 32.45 25.19
CA GLN A 61 6.38 32.76 25.95
C GLN A 61 6.01 34.23 25.75
N SER A 62 4.99 34.52 24.93
CA SER A 62 4.34 35.83 24.88
C SER A 62 3.27 35.93 25.94
N GLN A 63 3.46 36.84 26.90
CA GLN A 63 2.45 37.23 27.88
C GLN A 63 1.29 37.93 27.17
N LEU A 64 0.06 37.42 27.36
CA LEU A 64 -1.19 38.07 26.97
C LEU A 64 -1.86 38.64 28.22
N SER A 65 -2.12 39.94 28.18
CA SER A 65 -2.92 40.70 29.15
C SER A 65 -4.41 40.31 29.08
N PRO A 66 -5.16 40.39 30.20
CA PRO A 66 -6.57 40.04 30.22
C PRO A 66 -7.41 41.21 29.73
N ASN A 67 -8.06 41.06 28.57
CA ASN A 67 -9.14 41.95 28.15
C ASN A 67 -10.48 41.25 28.38
N SER A 68 -11.23 41.78 29.34
CA SER A 68 -12.57 41.33 29.74
C SER A 68 -13.61 41.81 28.72
N GLY A 69 -14.14 40.89 27.91
CA GLY A 69 -15.26 41.17 27.02
C GLY A 69 -15.82 39.92 26.35
N SER A 70 -17.05 39.53 26.73
CA SER A 70 -17.97 38.65 25.98
C SER A 70 -17.54 37.18 25.74
N SER A 71 -17.66 36.38 26.80
CA SER A 71 -17.43 34.93 26.83
C SER A 71 -18.63 34.08 26.33
N SER A 72 -19.30 34.43 25.21
CA SER A 72 -20.45 33.63 24.75
C SER A 72 -20.67 33.46 23.23
N SER A 73 -19.62 33.48 22.38
CA SER A 73 -19.80 33.13 20.95
C SER A 73 -18.68 32.32 20.30
N LEU A 74 -17.76 31.76 21.08
CA LEU A 74 -16.65 30.91 20.58
C LEU A 74 -17.06 29.45 20.30
N VAL A 75 -18.35 29.16 20.13
CA VAL A 75 -18.73 28.17 19.11
C VAL A 75 -18.60 28.89 17.77
N GLU A 76 -17.35 29.26 17.49
CA GLU A 76 -16.79 29.56 16.20
C GLU A 76 -17.42 28.55 15.24
N LYS A 77 -18.26 29.04 14.31
CA LYS A 77 -19.18 28.22 13.51
C LYS A 77 -18.39 27.12 12.81
N ALA A 78 -18.31 25.94 13.42
CA ALA A 78 -17.61 24.82 12.83
C ALA A 78 -18.38 24.46 11.54
N GLY A 79 -17.67 24.38 10.41
CA GLY A 79 -18.27 24.33 9.06
C GLY A 79 -18.34 25.68 8.34
N SER A 80 -18.02 26.80 9.00
CA SER A 80 -17.78 28.06 8.30
C SER A 80 -16.51 28.00 7.46
N CYS A 81 -16.38 28.93 6.53
CA CYS A 81 -15.22 29.08 5.65
C CYS A 81 -13.86 29.22 6.34
N TRP A 82 -13.84 29.47 7.65
CA TRP A 82 -12.65 29.84 8.41
C TRP A 82 -12.18 28.73 9.34
N SER A 83 -12.29 27.47 8.91
CA SER A 83 -11.82 26.32 9.69
C SER A 83 -10.35 26.02 9.45
N ILE A 84 -9.59 25.65 10.49
CA ILE A 84 -8.25 25.05 10.42
C ILE A 84 -7.22 25.91 9.64
N GLY A 85 -6.79 27.03 10.23
CA GLY A 85 -5.68 27.83 9.70
C GLY A 85 -6.04 28.78 8.55
N PHE A 86 -7.27 28.72 8.04
CA PHE A 86 -7.80 29.69 7.08
C PHE A 86 -8.56 30.79 7.82
N THR A 87 -8.27 32.06 7.48
CA THR A 87 -8.98 33.23 8.01
C THR A 87 -9.41 34.15 6.88
N PHE A 88 -10.37 35.04 7.14
CA PHE A 88 -10.79 36.03 6.15
C PHE A 88 -9.60 36.88 5.68
N GLU A 89 -8.68 37.24 6.58
CA GLU A 89 -7.49 38.01 6.25
C GLU A 89 -6.55 37.22 5.33
N THR A 90 -6.33 35.94 5.60
CA THR A 90 -5.42 35.12 4.78
C THR A 90 -6.01 34.77 3.40
N CYS A 91 -7.33 34.75 3.27
CA CYS A 91 -8.00 34.24 2.08
C CYS A 91 -8.73 35.30 1.25
N CYS A 92 -9.28 36.33 1.89
CA CYS A 92 -10.07 37.39 1.26
C CYS A 92 -9.38 38.76 1.29
N ALA A 93 -8.14 38.87 1.78
CA ALA A 93 -7.48 40.18 1.81
C ALA A 93 -7.39 40.79 0.40
N PRO A 94 -7.58 42.12 0.27
CA PRO A 94 -7.57 42.80 -1.02
C PRO A 94 -6.29 42.59 -1.84
N GLU A 95 -5.17 42.26 -1.18
CA GLU A 95 -3.88 41.97 -1.83
C GLU A 95 -3.89 40.71 -2.71
N HIS A 96 -4.82 39.79 -2.48
CA HIS A 96 -5.01 38.61 -3.34
C HIS A 96 -5.92 38.87 -4.54
N GLY A 97 -6.52 40.06 -4.64
CA GLY A 97 -7.40 40.43 -5.75
C GLY A 97 -8.85 39.96 -5.58
N PRO A 98 -9.69 40.11 -6.63
CA PRO A 98 -11.14 39.86 -6.56
C PRO A 98 -11.51 38.38 -6.47
N GLU A 99 -10.56 37.47 -6.65
CA GLU A 99 -10.76 36.02 -6.50
C GLU A 99 -10.19 35.49 -5.17
N GLY A 100 -9.64 36.37 -4.33
CA GLY A 100 -8.98 35.98 -3.08
C GLY A 100 -7.75 35.09 -3.31
N ASN A 101 -7.27 34.48 -2.24
CA ASN A 101 -6.10 33.60 -2.31
C ASN A 101 -6.50 32.22 -2.88
N PRO A 102 -6.03 31.82 -4.08
CA PRO A 102 -6.42 30.56 -4.69
C PRO A 102 -6.03 29.32 -3.87
N GLU A 103 -5.06 29.43 -2.95
CA GLU A 103 -4.68 28.33 -2.06
C GLU A 103 -5.73 28.04 -0.96
N CYS A 104 -6.65 28.98 -0.71
CA CYS A 104 -7.72 28.80 0.27
C CYS A 104 -8.94 28.06 -0.27
N TRP A 105 -9.03 27.90 -1.58
CA TRP A 105 -10.26 27.46 -2.23
C TRP A 105 -10.21 26.00 -2.66
N ASP A 106 -11.34 25.33 -2.55
CA ASP A 106 -11.57 24.01 -3.11
C ASP A 106 -12.98 23.88 -3.67
N GLU A 107 -13.37 22.65 -4.06
CA GLU A 107 -14.68 22.38 -4.65
C GLU A 107 -15.87 22.67 -3.71
N VAL A 108 -15.63 22.93 -2.43
CA VAL A 108 -16.66 23.24 -1.44
C VAL A 108 -16.52 24.67 -0.91
N TYR A 109 -15.29 25.10 -0.61
CA TYR A 109 -15.02 26.46 -0.14
C TYR A 109 -14.54 27.30 -1.31
N THR A 110 -15.40 28.19 -1.79
CA THR A 110 -15.12 29.09 -2.92
C THR A 110 -15.07 30.54 -2.45
N TYR A 111 -14.40 31.41 -3.21
CA TYR A 111 -14.41 32.85 -2.94
C TYR A 111 -15.82 33.42 -2.82
N GLU A 112 -16.75 32.98 -3.68
CA GLU A 112 -18.13 33.46 -3.71
C GLU A 112 -18.89 33.06 -2.44
N SER A 113 -18.69 31.84 -1.97
CA SER A 113 -19.28 31.37 -0.72
C SER A 113 -18.65 32.07 0.48
N CYS A 114 -17.32 32.19 0.51
CA CYS A 114 -16.61 32.57 1.71
C CYS A 114 -16.38 34.07 1.86
N CYS A 115 -16.01 34.78 0.79
CA CYS A 115 -15.67 36.19 0.83
C CYS A 115 -16.80 37.10 0.36
N ALA A 116 -17.51 36.72 -0.71
CA ALA A 116 -18.53 37.59 -1.31
C ALA A 116 -19.84 37.66 -0.49
N GLY A 117 -19.93 36.92 0.62
CA GLY A 117 -21.12 36.85 1.48
C GLY A 117 -22.35 36.28 0.78
N SER A 118 -22.17 35.68 -0.40
CA SER A 118 -23.26 35.28 -1.29
C SER A 118 -23.73 33.83 -1.10
N GLY A 119 -22.97 33.01 -0.36
CA GLY A 119 -23.37 31.63 -0.07
C GLY A 119 -22.78 31.12 1.24
N ASP A 120 -23.62 30.64 2.16
CA ASP A 120 -23.13 29.88 3.31
C ASP A 120 -22.95 28.42 2.85
N PRO A 121 -21.73 27.83 2.86
CA PRO A 121 -21.52 26.46 2.41
C PRO A 121 -22.33 25.44 3.22
N THR A 122 -22.84 25.82 4.40
CA THR A 122 -23.77 24.99 5.18
C THR A 122 -25.19 24.92 4.59
N GLN A 123 -25.60 25.85 3.72
CA GLN A 123 -26.94 25.86 3.12
C GLN A 123 -27.14 24.68 2.16
N ASP A 124 -26.14 24.37 1.34
CA ASP A 124 -26.19 23.22 0.45
C ASP A 124 -26.00 21.90 1.22
N GLY A 125 -25.24 21.95 2.32
CA GLY A 125 -24.98 20.82 3.21
C GLY A 125 -24.56 19.58 2.43
N CYS A 126 -25.30 18.47 2.62
CA CYS A 126 -25.03 17.22 1.91
C CYS A 126 -25.55 17.15 0.46
N GLU A 127 -26.40 18.08 0.04
CA GLU A 127 -26.97 18.08 -1.32
C GLU A 127 -26.12 18.91 -2.30
N GLY A 128 -25.13 19.65 -1.81
CA GLY A 128 -24.13 20.34 -2.62
C GLY A 128 -23.44 19.42 -3.63
N GLY A 129 -23.06 20.00 -4.78
CA GLY A 129 -22.53 19.25 -5.93
C GLY A 129 -21.31 18.36 -5.59
N TYR A 130 -20.43 18.82 -4.69
CA TYR A 130 -19.29 18.06 -4.19
C TYR A 130 -19.70 16.76 -3.49
N PHE A 131 -20.58 16.85 -2.49
CA PHE A 131 -21.00 15.69 -1.70
C PHE A 131 -21.94 14.76 -2.48
N THR A 132 -22.80 15.29 -3.35
CA THR A 132 -23.63 14.47 -4.24
C THR A 132 -22.76 13.65 -5.21
N ARG A 133 -21.68 14.24 -5.74
CA ARG A 133 -20.72 13.53 -6.59
C ARG A 133 -19.98 12.44 -5.80
N PHE A 134 -19.55 12.74 -4.57
CA PHE A 134 -18.93 11.76 -3.68
C PHE A 134 -19.88 10.59 -3.37
N ARG A 135 -21.12 10.88 -2.95
CA ARG A 135 -22.19 9.90 -2.70
C ARG A 135 -22.36 8.95 -3.89
N ARG A 136 -22.40 9.50 -5.10
CA ARG A 136 -22.50 8.71 -6.34
C ARG A 136 -21.29 7.80 -6.55
N PHE A 137 -20.07 8.31 -6.40
CA PHE A 137 -18.86 7.49 -6.55
C PHE A 137 -18.80 6.34 -5.55
N VAL A 138 -19.21 6.57 -4.30
CA VAL A 138 -19.25 5.52 -3.29
C VAL A 138 -20.32 4.48 -3.60
N ALA A 139 -21.51 4.90 -4.04
CA ALA A 139 -22.57 3.98 -4.43
C ALA A 139 -22.14 3.09 -5.62
N GLU A 140 -21.51 3.69 -6.64
CA GLU A 140 -20.92 2.94 -7.76
C GLU A 140 -19.84 1.96 -7.30
N TYR A 141 -18.98 2.35 -6.34
CA TYR A 141 -17.96 1.48 -5.76
C TYR A 141 -18.58 0.26 -5.08
N TYR A 142 -19.53 0.43 -4.16
CA TYR A 142 -20.14 -0.70 -3.48
C TYR A 142 -21.01 -1.58 -4.40
N ALA A 143 -21.53 -1.03 -5.50
CA ALA A 143 -22.30 -1.80 -6.47
C ALA A 143 -21.43 -2.63 -7.43
N SER A 144 -20.23 -2.15 -7.78
CA SER A 144 -19.40 -2.76 -8.83
C SER A 144 -18.04 -3.28 -8.37
N GLU A 145 -17.66 -2.98 -7.13
CA GLU A 145 -16.32 -3.14 -6.57
C GLU A 145 -15.22 -2.37 -7.32
N ASN A 146 -15.58 -1.52 -8.30
CA ASN A 146 -14.64 -0.68 -9.04
C ASN A 146 -14.48 0.69 -8.37
N VAL A 147 -13.23 1.10 -8.18
CA VAL A 147 -12.88 2.40 -7.61
C VAL A 147 -12.55 3.37 -8.74
N ARG A 148 -13.29 4.48 -8.81
CA ARG A 148 -12.93 5.59 -9.70
C ARG A 148 -11.73 6.36 -9.13
N PRO A 149 -10.80 6.87 -9.98
CA PRO A 149 -9.73 7.75 -9.52
C PRO A 149 -10.24 8.92 -8.68
N ALA A 150 -11.37 9.51 -9.09
CA ALA A 150 -12.00 10.62 -8.38
C ALA A 150 -12.46 10.22 -6.97
N LEU A 151 -12.89 8.97 -6.75
CA LEU A 151 -13.25 8.49 -5.41
C LEU A 151 -12.04 8.58 -4.49
N LEU A 152 -10.89 8.04 -4.91
CA LEU A 152 -9.64 8.02 -4.13
C LEU A 152 -9.23 9.43 -3.71
N SER A 153 -9.28 10.39 -4.64
CA SER A 153 -8.93 11.78 -4.33
C SER A 153 -9.90 12.42 -3.34
N VAL A 154 -11.21 12.26 -3.57
CA VAL A 154 -12.25 12.94 -2.78
C VAL A 154 -12.28 12.44 -1.34
N TRP A 155 -12.30 11.12 -1.10
CA TRP A 155 -12.42 10.62 0.28
C TRP A 155 -11.16 10.94 1.11
N MET A 156 -9.97 10.91 0.52
CA MET A 156 -8.74 11.31 1.20
C MET A 156 -8.75 12.79 1.59
N ARG A 157 -9.24 13.68 0.71
CA ARG A 157 -9.44 15.10 1.03
C ARG A 157 -10.44 15.32 2.15
N ILE A 158 -11.56 14.57 2.14
CA ILE A 158 -12.55 14.60 3.23
C ILE A 158 -11.90 14.17 4.55
N MET A 159 -11.09 13.10 4.55
CA MET A 159 -10.41 12.63 5.76
C MET A 159 -9.35 13.61 6.28
N ALA A 160 -8.64 14.32 5.38
CA ALA A 160 -7.67 15.34 5.75
C ALA A 160 -8.32 16.55 6.45
N THR A 161 -9.58 16.84 6.14
CA THR A 161 -10.37 17.96 6.69
C THR A 161 -11.61 17.47 7.44
N PHE A 162 -11.50 16.31 8.09
CA PHE A 162 -12.65 15.55 8.60
C PHE A 162 -13.62 16.39 9.44
N GLU A 163 -13.14 17.16 10.42
CA GLU A 163 -14.00 17.96 11.30
C GLU A 163 -14.80 19.01 10.53
N ALA A 164 -14.14 19.75 9.63
CA ALA A 164 -14.79 20.76 8.80
C ALA A 164 -15.85 20.14 7.88
N ARG A 165 -15.52 19.00 7.26
CA ARG A 165 -16.46 18.25 6.41
C ARG A 165 -17.60 17.61 7.19
N PHE A 166 -17.34 17.17 8.41
CA PHE A 166 -18.36 16.59 9.28
C PHE A 166 -19.42 17.63 9.63
N MET A 167 -19.05 18.90 9.80
CA MET A 167 -20.02 19.96 10.08
C MET A 167 -20.87 20.36 8.86
N LEU A 168 -20.32 20.26 7.65
CA LEU A 168 -21.05 20.53 6.41
C LEU A 168 -21.95 19.37 5.98
N CYS A 169 -21.38 18.17 5.95
CA CYS A 169 -22.08 16.95 5.59
C CYS A 169 -21.56 15.77 6.41
N PRO A 170 -22.17 15.48 7.59
CA PRO A 170 -21.68 14.44 8.47
C PRO A 170 -21.76 13.04 7.83
N ALA A 171 -22.76 12.79 6.97
CA ALA A 171 -22.87 11.51 6.28
C ALA A 171 -21.72 11.27 5.28
N ALA A 172 -21.27 12.31 4.57
CA ALA A 172 -20.09 12.21 3.71
C ALA A 172 -18.82 11.95 4.53
N ALA A 173 -18.61 12.68 5.63
CA ALA A 173 -17.45 12.47 6.49
C ALA A 173 -17.42 11.05 7.08
N LEU A 174 -18.57 10.58 7.60
CA LEU A 174 -18.71 9.21 8.09
C LEU A 174 -18.45 8.17 6.98
N GLN A 175 -18.94 8.41 5.77
CA GLN A 175 -18.68 7.53 4.64
C GLN A 175 -17.20 7.47 4.26
N ALA A 176 -16.49 8.60 4.29
CA ALA A 176 -15.05 8.64 4.10
C ALA A 176 -14.30 7.89 5.22
N ALA A 177 -14.76 7.99 6.47
CA ALA A 177 -14.22 7.20 7.57
C ALA A 177 -14.45 5.69 7.40
N LEU A 178 -15.57 5.27 6.81
CA LEU A 178 -15.82 3.86 6.47
C LEU A 178 -14.89 3.35 5.36
N LEU A 179 -14.61 4.17 4.34
CA LEU A 179 -13.62 3.81 3.31
C LEU A 179 -12.21 3.68 3.92
N GLN A 180 -11.84 4.58 4.84
CA GLN A 180 -10.58 4.45 5.58
C GLN A 180 -10.55 3.20 6.46
N LEU A 181 -11.68 2.86 7.11
CA LEU A 181 -11.81 1.63 7.89
C LEU A 181 -11.63 0.40 7.01
N GLU A 182 -12.27 0.36 5.84
CA GLU A 182 -12.15 -0.73 4.86
C GLU A 182 -10.73 -0.89 4.35
N GLU A 183 -10.07 0.22 3.96
CA GLU A 183 -8.67 0.24 3.53
C GLU A 183 -7.75 -0.34 4.61
N ARG A 184 -7.90 0.15 5.85
CA ARG A 184 -7.03 -0.20 6.97
C ARG A 184 -7.35 -1.55 7.59
N ALA A 185 -8.57 -2.07 7.40
CA ALA A 185 -9.00 -3.36 7.92
C ALA A 185 -8.10 -4.52 7.45
N ALA A 186 -7.42 -4.36 6.30
CA ALA A 186 -6.47 -5.36 5.81
C ALA A 186 -5.21 -5.48 6.69
N TYR A 187 -4.69 -4.37 7.23
CA TYR A 187 -3.34 -4.32 7.82
C TYR A 187 -3.23 -3.72 9.24
N ASP A 188 -4.22 -2.97 9.74
CA ASP A 188 -4.22 -2.47 11.12
C ASP A 188 -4.41 -3.62 12.13
N SER A 189 -3.90 -3.46 13.36
CA SER A 189 -4.12 -4.45 14.42
C SER A 189 -5.61 -4.53 14.81
N SER A 190 -6.04 -5.64 15.43
CA SER A 190 -7.42 -5.76 15.93
C SER A 190 -7.79 -4.65 16.92
N GLU A 191 -6.84 -4.22 17.75
CA GLU A 191 -7.02 -3.12 18.70
C GLU A 191 -7.17 -1.77 17.99
N GLN A 192 -6.30 -1.48 17.02
CA GLN A 192 -6.39 -0.26 16.21
C GLN A 192 -7.73 -0.19 15.47
N MET A 193 -8.16 -1.31 14.88
CA MET A 193 -9.46 -1.39 14.22
C MET A 193 -10.60 -1.17 15.20
N ALA A 194 -10.59 -1.82 16.38
CA ALA A 194 -11.61 -1.60 17.40
C ALA A 194 -11.70 -0.12 17.83
N ASN A 195 -10.55 0.55 18.02
CA ASN A 195 -10.49 1.97 18.36
C ASN A 195 -11.07 2.85 17.24
N ARG A 196 -10.80 2.54 15.97
CA ARG A 196 -11.38 3.27 14.83
C ARG A 196 -12.89 3.07 14.72
N PHE A 197 -13.38 1.84 14.91
CA PHE A 197 -14.81 1.56 14.95
C PHE A 197 -15.51 2.28 16.10
N ALA A 198 -14.89 2.32 17.28
CA ALA A 198 -15.39 3.11 18.41
C ALA A 198 -15.42 4.61 18.08
N GLY A 199 -14.35 5.14 17.48
CA GLY A 199 -14.30 6.52 17.00
C GLY A 199 -15.42 6.82 16.00
N TYR A 200 -15.62 5.95 15.00
CA TYR A 200 -16.73 6.06 14.05
C TYR A 200 -18.09 6.08 14.74
N ALA A 201 -18.34 5.15 15.68
CA ALA A 201 -19.60 5.06 16.41
C ALA A 201 -19.87 6.30 17.27
N LEU A 202 -18.85 6.84 17.94
CA LEU A 202 -18.95 8.09 18.70
C LEU A 202 -19.30 9.28 17.82
N ARG A 203 -18.71 9.38 16.62
CA ARG A 203 -19.04 10.43 15.65
C ARG A 203 -20.45 10.31 15.11
N LEU A 204 -20.90 9.09 14.81
CA LEU A 204 -22.28 8.82 14.42
C LEU A 204 -23.27 9.27 15.51
N GLN A 205 -23.02 8.88 16.77
CA GLN A 205 -23.83 9.30 17.91
C GLN A 205 -23.83 10.83 18.06
N HIS A 206 -22.66 11.45 18.00
CA HIS A 206 -22.52 12.91 18.10
C HIS A 206 -23.32 13.65 17.02
N GLY A 207 -23.28 13.15 15.77
CA GLY A 207 -24.05 13.73 14.67
C GLY A 207 -25.56 13.73 14.94
N PHE A 208 -26.09 12.65 15.52
CA PHE A 208 -27.51 12.60 15.93
C PHE A 208 -27.82 13.51 17.12
N GLU A 209 -26.96 13.52 18.16
CA GLU A 209 -27.17 14.35 19.36
C GLU A 209 -27.14 15.86 19.04
N LYS A 210 -26.35 16.27 18.06
CA LYS A 210 -26.29 17.65 17.58
C LYS A 210 -27.32 17.99 16.50
N GLY A 211 -28.15 17.03 16.09
CA GLY A 211 -29.12 17.23 15.01
C GLY A 211 -28.49 17.43 13.62
N LEU A 212 -27.19 17.14 13.48
CA LEU A 212 -26.48 17.24 12.20
C LEU A 212 -26.80 16.05 11.28
N LEU A 213 -27.12 14.89 11.86
CA LEU A 213 -27.57 13.70 11.15
C LEU A 213 -29.07 13.48 11.35
N THR A 214 -29.78 13.29 10.24
CA THR A 214 -31.16 12.82 10.24
C THR A 214 -31.23 11.37 9.76
N PRO A 215 -32.29 10.61 10.12
CA PRO A 215 -32.48 9.26 9.61
C PRO A 215 -32.56 9.19 8.07
N ASP A 216 -33.15 10.19 7.42
CA ASP A 216 -33.21 10.27 5.96
C ASP A 216 -31.84 10.42 5.34
N LEU A 217 -30.98 11.26 5.92
CA LEU A 217 -29.62 11.43 5.45
C LEU A 217 -28.80 10.16 5.63
N VAL A 218 -28.95 9.44 6.75
CA VAL A 218 -28.28 8.14 6.93
C VAL A 218 -28.75 7.11 5.91
N ARG A 219 -30.04 7.12 5.54
CA ARG A 219 -30.59 6.22 4.51
C ARG A 219 -30.17 6.57 3.08
N SER A 220 -29.95 7.84 2.78
CA SER A 220 -29.56 8.29 1.44
C SER A 220 -28.08 8.04 1.13
N TRP A 221 -27.28 7.70 2.14
CA TRP A 221 -25.86 7.35 1.99
C TRP A 221 -25.63 5.85 2.18
N PRO A 222 -24.67 5.24 1.46
CA PRO A 222 -24.39 3.81 1.54
C PRO A 222 -23.57 3.41 2.80
N LEU A 223 -23.86 4.02 3.95
CA LEU A 223 -23.12 3.81 5.21
C LEU A 223 -23.19 2.35 5.67
N GLU A 224 -24.34 1.69 5.51
CA GLU A 224 -24.48 0.29 5.90
C GLU A 224 -23.61 -0.64 5.04
N HIS A 225 -23.48 -0.36 3.74
CA HIS A 225 -22.62 -1.14 2.85
C HIS A 225 -21.16 -1.02 3.26
N GLY A 226 -20.68 0.19 3.55
CA GLY A 226 -19.31 0.41 4.03
C GLY A 226 -19.04 -0.24 5.38
N LEU A 227 -20.02 -0.18 6.29
CA LEU A 227 -19.91 -0.83 7.59
C LEU A 227 -19.87 -2.35 7.48
N GLN A 228 -20.70 -2.92 6.61
CA GLN A 228 -20.71 -4.35 6.33
C GLN A 228 -19.38 -4.81 5.71
N ARG A 229 -18.86 -4.10 4.70
CA ARG A 229 -17.56 -4.41 4.09
C ARG A 229 -16.42 -4.42 5.10
N ALA A 230 -16.34 -3.39 5.95
CA ALA A 230 -15.31 -3.32 6.99
C ALA A 230 -15.44 -4.48 7.99
N ARG A 231 -16.68 -4.89 8.34
CA ARG A 231 -16.92 -6.08 9.17
C ARG A 231 -16.51 -7.37 8.49
N ASP A 232 -16.82 -7.55 7.21
CA ASP A 232 -16.50 -8.77 6.46
C ASP A 232 -15.00 -9.00 6.40
N VAL A 233 -14.21 -7.93 6.20
CA VAL A 233 -12.74 -8.00 6.26
C VAL A 233 -12.27 -8.40 7.66
N LEU A 234 -12.82 -7.80 8.72
CA LEU A 234 -12.48 -8.17 10.10
C LEU A 234 -12.87 -9.60 10.46
N ASN A 235 -14.04 -10.06 10.02
CA ASN A 235 -14.54 -11.42 10.26
C ASN A 235 -13.68 -12.45 9.53
N SER A 236 -13.24 -12.14 8.31
CA SER A 236 -12.30 -12.98 7.56
C SER A 236 -10.98 -13.13 8.31
N ARG A 237 -10.45 -12.04 8.89
CA ARG A 237 -9.25 -12.07 9.75
C ARG A 237 -9.46 -12.81 11.06
N ALA A 238 -10.60 -12.62 11.71
CA ALA A 238 -10.95 -13.34 12.94
C ALA A 238 -11.03 -14.85 12.68
N THR A 239 -11.65 -15.26 11.57
CA THR A 239 -11.72 -16.65 11.13
C THR A 239 -10.33 -17.22 10.84
N ALA A 240 -9.47 -16.46 10.16
CA ALA A 240 -8.08 -16.83 9.96
C ALA A 240 -7.33 -16.99 11.30
N ARG A 241 -7.60 -16.14 12.29
CA ARG A 241 -6.99 -16.22 13.63
C ARG A 241 -7.52 -17.40 14.46
N ILE A 242 -8.81 -17.69 14.44
CA ILE A 242 -9.39 -18.86 15.10
C ILE A 242 -8.80 -20.13 14.48
N SER A 243 -8.64 -20.16 13.16
CA SER A 243 -7.94 -21.23 12.46
C SER A 243 -6.50 -21.39 12.97
N ARG A 244 -5.79 -20.31 13.32
CA ARG A 244 -4.46 -20.38 13.98
C ARG A 244 -4.53 -20.99 15.39
N LEU A 245 -5.53 -20.64 16.19
CA LEU A 245 -5.72 -21.21 17.53
C LEU A 245 -6.00 -22.72 17.49
N SER A 246 -6.57 -23.21 16.39
CA SER A 246 -6.72 -24.65 16.13
C SER A 246 -5.42 -25.38 15.74
N GLY A 247 -4.27 -24.72 15.90
CA GLY A 247 -2.94 -25.29 15.62
C GLY A 247 -2.48 -25.14 14.18
N ARG A 248 -3.22 -24.41 13.32
CA ARG A 248 -2.69 -24.08 11.98
C ARG A 248 -1.52 -23.09 12.13
N PRO A 249 -0.39 -23.34 11.46
CA PRO A 249 0.73 -22.40 11.47
C PRO A 249 0.29 -21.04 10.90
N MET A 250 0.95 -19.97 11.36
CA MET A 250 0.74 -18.63 10.77
C MET A 250 1.03 -18.66 9.27
N PRO A 251 0.36 -17.81 8.46
CA PRO A 251 0.67 -17.72 7.04
C PRO A 251 2.15 -17.37 6.92
N SER A 252 2.90 -18.22 6.22
CA SER A 252 4.29 -17.95 5.94
C SER A 252 4.33 -16.89 4.84
N VAL A 253 4.93 -15.75 5.18
CA VAL A 253 5.15 -14.62 4.27
C VAL A 253 6.66 -14.44 4.12
N SER A 254 7.13 -14.38 2.87
CA SER A 254 8.53 -14.05 2.58
C SER A 254 8.64 -12.84 1.67
N LEU A 255 9.61 -11.97 1.96
CA LEU A 255 10.07 -10.89 1.10
C LEU A 255 11.27 -11.40 0.32
N ILE A 256 11.14 -11.53 -1.00
CA ILE A 256 12.16 -12.04 -1.90
C ILE A 256 12.81 -10.87 -2.60
N LEU A 257 14.11 -10.67 -2.32
CA LEU A 257 14.87 -9.53 -2.78
C LEU A 257 15.98 -9.97 -3.76
N SER A 258 15.88 -9.55 -5.01
CA SER A 258 16.98 -9.70 -5.97
C SER A 258 18.13 -8.76 -5.58
N TYR A 259 19.34 -9.31 -5.38
CA TYR A 259 20.47 -8.58 -4.79
C TYR A 259 21.82 -8.85 -5.50
N CYS A 260 22.55 -7.77 -5.75
CA CYS A 260 23.91 -7.69 -6.29
C CYS A 260 24.63 -6.42 -5.77
N ARG A 261 24.99 -6.40 -4.47
CA ARG A 261 25.81 -5.35 -3.82
C ARG A 261 25.16 -3.96 -3.74
N GLU A 262 23.86 -3.84 -3.99
CA GLU A 262 23.14 -2.57 -3.80
C GLU A 262 23.05 -2.22 -2.31
N LYS A 263 22.85 -0.94 -2.00
CA LYS A 263 22.64 -0.50 -0.61
C LYS A 263 21.18 -0.72 -0.22
N LEU A 264 20.96 -1.40 0.90
CA LEU A 264 19.61 -1.71 1.40
C LEU A 264 19.14 -0.80 2.54
N ASP A 265 19.81 0.34 2.76
CA ASP A 265 19.47 1.29 3.84
C ASP A 265 18.01 1.79 3.75
N TRP A 266 17.43 1.80 2.55
CA TRP A 266 16.04 2.19 2.32
C TRP A 266 15.04 1.27 3.04
N MET A 267 15.40 0.03 3.34
CA MET A 267 14.52 -0.89 4.09
C MET A 267 14.19 -0.34 5.48
N ASN A 268 15.07 0.51 6.05
CA ASN A 268 14.86 1.15 7.35
C ASN A 268 13.65 2.06 7.41
N VAL A 269 13.35 2.72 6.29
CA VAL A 269 12.24 3.67 6.16
C VAL A 269 11.05 3.04 5.46
N SER A 270 11.28 2.00 4.67
CA SER A 270 10.25 1.36 3.85
C SER A 270 9.47 0.28 4.56
N PHE A 271 10.01 -0.35 5.62
CA PHE A 271 9.30 -1.42 6.30
C PHE A 271 9.13 -1.13 7.79
N SER A 272 7.94 -1.40 8.28
CA SER A 272 7.61 -1.22 9.68
C SER A 272 8.34 -2.23 10.55
N ARG A 273 8.97 -1.75 11.62
CA ARG A 273 9.59 -2.64 12.60
C ARG A 273 8.62 -3.65 13.23
N SER A 274 7.32 -3.36 13.23
CA SER A 274 6.30 -4.28 13.75
C SER A 274 6.01 -5.47 12.82
N VAL A 275 6.32 -5.37 11.52
CA VAL A 275 6.06 -6.46 10.55
C VAL A 275 7.25 -7.40 10.40
N LEU A 276 8.48 -6.91 10.56
CA LEU A 276 9.72 -7.68 10.34
C LEU A 276 9.76 -9.04 11.09
N PRO A 277 9.34 -9.14 12.37
CA PRO A 277 9.41 -10.41 13.11
C PRO A 277 8.51 -11.52 12.55
N PHE A 278 7.67 -11.20 11.56
CA PHE A 278 6.70 -12.10 10.94
C PHE A 278 6.98 -12.35 9.46
N VAL A 279 8.08 -11.84 8.92
CA VAL A 279 8.46 -11.96 7.50
C VAL A 279 9.83 -12.62 7.41
N ASP A 280 9.95 -13.65 6.57
CA ASP A 280 11.26 -14.18 6.19
C ASP A 280 11.83 -13.32 5.07
N LEU A 281 13.03 -12.79 5.24
CA LEU A 281 13.74 -12.10 4.17
C LEU A 281 14.63 -13.09 3.42
N VAL A 282 14.44 -13.20 2.12
CA VAL A 282 15.28 -14.02 1.25
C VAL A 282 16.03 -13.10 0.29
N LEU A 283 17.35 -13.04 0.41
CA LEU A 283 18.20 -12.33 -0.54
C LEU A 283 18.68 -13.31 -1.59
N VAL A 284 18.26 -13.09 -2.83
CA VAL A 284 18.74 -13.88 -3.95
C VAL A 284 19.99 -13.19 -4.51
N ALA A 285 21.15 -13.69 -4.10
CA ALA A 285 22.45 -13.17 -4.46
C ALA A 285 22.82 -13.62 -5.89
N LYS A 286 22.78 -12.67 -6.83
CA LYS A 286 23.07 -12.89 -8.25
C LYS A 286 24.56 -12.80 -8.60
N CYS A 287 25.33 -12.13 -7.74
CA CYS A 287 26.70 -11.74 -8.04
C CYS A 287 27.70 -12.40 -7.07
N PRO A 288 28.80 -12.97 -7.58
CA PRO A 288 29.78 -13.64 -6.75
C PRO A 288 30.44 -12.65 -5.76
N GLY A 289 30.68 -13.15 -4.54
CA GLY A 289 31.32 -12.40 -3.47
C GLY A 289 30.48 -11.24 -2.90
N ALA A 290 29.17 -11.19 -3.19
CA ALA A 290 28.29 -10.23 -2.54
C ALA A 290 28.03 -10.68 -1.09
N ASP A 291 28.42 -9.86 -0.12
CA ASP A 291 28.07 -10.08 1.29
C ASP A 291 26.63 -9.62 1.53
N ALA A 292 25.68 -10.48 1.14
CA ALA A 292 24.26 -10.18 1.21
C ALA A 292 23.76 -10.05 2.66
N LEU A 293 24.35 -10.78 3.59
CA LEU A 293 23.91 -10.77 4.98
C LEU A 293 24.27 -9.48 5.71
N GLU A 294 25.46 -8.94 5.46
CA GLU A 294 25.89 -7.67 6.08
C GLU A 294 25.16 -6.46 5.50
N ALA A 295 24.61 -6.56 4.28
CA ALA A 295 23.82 -5.49 3.68
C ALA A 295 22.42 -5.32 4.30
N VAL A 296 21.91 -6.33 5.02
CA VAL A 296 20.53 -6.30 5.56
C VAL A 296 20.46 -5.44 6.82
N PRO A 297 19.74 -4.31 6.80
CA PRO A 297 19.55 -3.55 8.01
C PRO A 297 18.58 -4.25 8.97
N PHE A 298 18.79 -4.01 10.27
CA PHE A 298 18.01 -4.64 11.34
C PHE A 298 17.86 -6.15 11.19
N ARG A 299 18.90 -6.83 10.70
CA ARG A 299 18.92 -8.29 10.44
C ARG A 299 18.27 -9.14 11.54
N ARG A 300 18.42 -8.75 12.82
CA ARG A 300 17.88 -9.46 13.99
C ARG A 300 16.37 -9.27 14.22
N LEU A 301 15.74 -8.29 13.58
CA LEU A 301 14.30 -8.04 13.70
C LEU A 301 13.47 -8.87 12.72
N TRP A 302 14.08 -9.36 11.64
CA TRP A 302 13.41 -10.26 10.70
C TRP A 302 13.15 -11.61 11.34
N ARG A 303 12.06 -12.30 10.93
CA ARG A 303 11.78 -13.67 11.40
C ARG A 303 12.95 -14.59 11.08
N SER A 304 13.43 -14.50 9.84
CA SER A 304 14.66 -15.14 9.37
C SER A 304 15.25 -14.32 8.22
N VAL A 305 16.54 -14.52 7.98
CA VAL A 305 17.24 -13.94 6.83
C VAL A 305 18.03 -15.07 6.17
N GLU A 306 17.67 -15.38 4.94
CA GLU A 306 18.28 -16.43 4.12
C GLU A 306 18.92 -15.83 2.88
N VAL A 307 20.03 -16.41 2.42
CA VAL A 307 20.70 -16.03 1.18
C VAL A 307 20.68 -17.22 0.25
N VAL A 308 20.17 -16.99 -0.97
CA VAL A 308 20.12 -17.98 -2.03
C VAL A 308 21.06 -17.51 -3.12
N ALA A 309 22.08 -18.30 -3.42
CA ALA A 309 22.97 -18.01 -4.54
C ALA A 309 22.30 -18.48 -5.83
N VAL A 310 22.16 -17.57 -6.80
CA VAL A 310 21.73 -17.91 -8.16
C VAL A 310 22.82 -17.43 -9.11
N GLU A 311 23.30 -18.33 -9.96
CA GLU A 311 24.31 -18.00 -10.95
C GLU A 311 23.69 -17.16 -12.07
N ASP A 312 23.99 -15.87 -12.09
CA ASP A 312 23.50 -14.89 -13.08
C ASP A 312 24.54 -14.61 -14.18
N LEU A 313 25.51 -15.51 -14.39
CA LEU A 313 26.68 -15.30 -15.25
C LEU A 313 26.80 -16.36 -16.34
N PRO A 314 27.33 -16.01 -17.54
CA PRO A 314 27.86 -14.70 -17.94
C PRO A 314 26.81 -13.72 -18.49
N LEU A 315 25.59 -14.21 -18.75
CA LEU A 315 24.51 -13.45 -19.39
C LEU A 315 23.55 -12.93 -18.32
N ARG A 316 23.92 -11.80 -17.72
CA ARG A 316 23.17 -11.11 -16.66
C ARG A 316 21.67 -11.04 -16.99
N ALA A 317 20.87 -11.83 -16.30
CA ALA A 317 19.42 -11.91 -16.40
C ALA A 317 18.70 -11.20 -15.23
N ASP A 318 19.45 -10.52 -14.35
CA ASP A 318 18.96 -9.62 -13.32
C ASP A 318 17.86 -10.23 -12.42
N GLU A 319 16.76 -9.53 -12.13
CA GLU A 319 15.72 -10.05 -11.23
C GLU A 319 15.04 -11.31 -11.76
N CYS A 320 15.10 -11.59 -13.06
CA CYS A 320 14.44 -12.73 -13.66
C CYS A 320 15.12 -14.04 -13.28
N SER A 321 16.45 -14.12 -13.38
CA SER A 321 17.20 -15.28 -12.90
C SER A 321 17.04 -15.43 -11.39
N ALA A 322 17.12 -14.34 -10.63
CA ALA A 322 16.91 -14.39 -9.18
C ALA A 322 15.55 -14.98 -8.80
N TYR A 323 14.46 -14.48 -9.39
CA TYR A 323 13.12 -14.92 -9.03
C TYR A 323 12.86 -16.35 -9.50
N LEU A 324 13.26 -16.71 -10.73
CA LEU A 324 13.12 -18.07 -11.24
C LEU A 324 13.97 -19.06 -10.43
N GLY A 325 15.22 -18.71 -10.09
CA GLY A 325 16.09 -19.54 -9.27
C GLY A 325 15.54 -19.75 -7.86
N TYR A 326 14.97 -18.72 -7.24
CA TYR A 326 14.25 -18.89 -5.97
C TYR A 326 13.06 -19.84 -6.12
N LEU A 327 12.21 -19.63 -7.13
CA LEU A 327 11.02 -20.45 -7.36
C LEU A 327 11.37 -21.90 -7.66
N GLU A 328 12.46 -22.15 -8.38
CA GLU A 328 12.96 -23.47 -8.72
C GLU A 328 13.53 -24.22 -7.50
N GLU A 329 14.40 -23.56 -6.72
CA GLU A 329 15.04 -24.13 -5.52
C GLU A 329 14.02 -24.39 -4.40
N PHE A 330 13.13 -23.44 -4.14
CA PHE A 330 12.19 -23.50 -3.02
C PHE A 330 10.83 -24.10 -3.38
N TYR A 331 10.62 -24.58 -4.61
CA TYR A 331 9.31 -24.99 -5.14
C TYR A 331 8.45 -25.84 -4.20
N HIS A 332 9.05 -26.84 -3.53
CA HIS A 332 8.33 -27.76 -2.64
C HIS A 332 8.11 -27.21 -1.21
N ARG A 333 8.74 -26.10 -0.88
CA ARG A 333 8.75 -25.46 0.45
C ARG A 333 8.46 -23.96 0.40
N LEU A 334 7.86 -23.49 -0.69
CA LEU A 334 7.47 -22.09 -0.88
C LEU A 334 6.66 -21.61 0.34
N PRO A 335 6.78 -20.36 0.78
CA PRO A 335 5.88 -19.78 1.78
C PRO A 335 4.46 -19.67 1.20
N GLU A 336 3.46 -19.37 2.02
CA GLU A 336 2.08 -19.19 1.56
C GLU A 336 1.95 -17.99 0.61
N HIS A 337 2.66 -16.90 0.94
CA HIS A 337 2.74 -15.71 0.10
C HIS A 337 4.20 -15.25 -0.06
N MET A 338 4.52 -14.79 -1.26
CA MET A 338 5.84 -14.27 -1.64
C MET A 338 5.66 -12.85 -2.16
N VAL A 339 6.44 -11.93 -1.64
CA VAL A 339 6.52 -10.55 -2.15
C VAL A 339 7.87 -10.39 -2.84
N PHE A 340 7.85 -10.29 -4.17
CA PHE A 340 9.05 -10.13 -4.99
C PHE A 340 9.33 -8.64 -5.18
N VAL A 341 10.54 -8.24 -4.80
CA VAL A 341 11.05 -6.89 -5.03
C VAL A 341 12.52 -6.90 -5.43
N HIS A 342 12.97 -5.85 -6.09
CA HIS A 342 14.38 -5.66 -6.43
C HIS A 342 15.01 -4.57 -5.54
N ALA A 343 16.34 -4.54 -5.47
CA ALA A 343 17.07 -3.77 -4.46
C ALA A 343 16.94 -2.23 -4.56
N ASP A 344 16.44 -1.71 -5.67
CA ASP A 344 16.09 -0.31 -5.92
C ASP A 344 14.57 -0.05 -5.87
N MET A 345 13.79 -0.91 -5.20
CA MET A 345 12.32 -0.77 -5.01
C MET A 345 11.82 0.68 -4.77
N PRO A 346 12.45 1.50 -3.91
CA PRO A 346 12.04 2.90 -3.69
C PRO A 346 11.90 3.73 -4.96
N GLU A 347 12.74 3.50 -5.97
CA GLU A 347 12.74 4.27 -7.23
C GLU A 347 11.51 3.98 -8.10
N HIS A 348 10.81 2.86 -7.85
CA HIS A 348 9.72 2.36 -8.69
C HIS A 348 8.36 2.34 -7.99
N ILE A 349 8.37 2.09 -6.68
CA ILE A 349 7.16 2.05 -5.84
C ILE A 349 6.98 3.37 -5.06
N GLY A 350 8.04 4.18 -4.91
CA GLY A 350 8.01 5.37 -4.06
C GLY A 350 8.15 5.02 -2.58
N LEU A 351 8.65 5.98 -1.80
CA LEU A 351 8.76 5.88 -0.34
C LEU A 351 7.62 6.58 0.40
N GLU A 352 6.84 7.39 -0.32
CA GLU A 352 5.76 8.18 0.25
C GLU A 352 4.55 7.31 0.57
N ARG A 353 3.66 7.84 1.41
CA ARG A 353 2.40 7.14 1.69
C ARG A 353 1.42 7.32 0.54
N PRO A 354 0.69 6.27 0.15
CA PRO A 354 0.68 4.92 0.74
C PRO A 354 1.93 4.09 0.38
N ASN A 355 2.53 3.44 1.39
CA ASN A 355 3.66 2.53 1.17
C ASN A 355 3.12 1.12 0.90
N ILE A 356 2.78 0.88 -0.36
CA ILE A 356 2.08 -0.33 -0.80
C ILE A 356 2.85 -1.61 -0.47
N ALA A 357 4.18 -1.58 -0.42
CA ALA A 357 4.98 -2.76 -0.08
C ALA A 357 4.86 -3.12 1.42
N ASP A 358 4.99 -2.15 2.32
CA ASP A 358 4.81 -2.34 3.77
C ASP A 358 3.36 -2.75 4.09
N ASP A 359 2.38 -2.06 3.49
CA ASP A 359 0.98 -2.33 3.70
C ASP A 359 0.58 -3.72 3.18
N THR A 360 1.17 -4.17 2.07
CA THR A 360 1.02 -5.56 1.58
C THR A 360 1.57 -6.56 2.59
N LEU A 361 2.81 -6.38 3.08
CA LEU A 361 3.38 -7.30 4.07
C LEU A 361 2.54 -7.38 5.34
N ARG A 362 2.08 -6.23 5.86
CA ARG A 362 1.21 -6.19 7.04
C ARG A 362 -0.14 -6.87 6.79
N ALA A 363 -0.71 -6.69 5.60
CA ALA A 363 -1.96 -7.33 5.23
C ALA A 363 -1.82 -8.85 5.19
N LEU A 364 -0.76 -9.36 4.57
CA LEU A 364 -0.48 -10.80 4.48
C LEU A 364 -0.23 -11.43 5.86
N VAL A 365 0.60 -10.79 6.70
CA VAL A 365 0.85 -11.25 8.09
C VAL A 365 -0.45 -11.25 8.92
N SER A 366 -1.32 -10.29 8.63
CA SER A 366 -2.66 -10.20 9.22
C SER A 366 -3.66 -11.25 8.71
N GLY A 367 -3.27 -12.08 7.75
CA GLY A 367 -4.09 -13.15 7.18
C GLY A 367 -4.95 -12.73 5.99
N THR A 368 -4.72 -11.56 5.41
CA THR A 368 -5.30 -11.19 4.12
C THR A 368 -4.72 -12.11 3.05
N SER A 369 -5.56 -12.72 2.22
CA SER A 369 -5.12 -13.52 1.09
C SER A 369 -5.05 -12.65 -0.16
N ILE A 370 -3.91 -12.70 -0.85
CA ILE A 370 -3.72 -12.03 -2.14
C ILE A 370 -3.11 -13.05 -3.10
N SER A 371 -3.91 -13.48 -4.08
CA SER A 371 -3.46 -14.50 -5.05
C SER A 371 -2.33 -13.99 -5.92
N PHE A 372 -2.51 -12.82 -6.52
CA PHE A 372 -1.48 -12.11 -7.27
C PHE A 372 -1.82 -10.62 -7.30
N ALA A 373 -0.83 -9.75 -7.14
CA ALA A 373 -0.99 -8.33 -7.41
C ALA A 373 0.36 -7.68 -7.73
N HIS A 374 0.41 -6.84 -8.75
CA HIS A 374 1.56 -5.98 -8.97
C HIS A 374 1.62 -4.85 -7.93
N LEU A 375 2.84 -4.50 -7.54
CA LEU A 375 3.12 -3.42 -6.59
C LEU A 375 3.70 -2.19 -7.30
N GLY A 376 4.32 -2.32 -8.48
CA GLY A 376 4.86 -1.19 -9.25
C GLY A 376 3.80 -0.18 -9.65
N ASN A 377 4.07 1.13 -9.58
CA ASN A 377 3.01 2.14 -9.65
C ASN A 377 2.33 2.34 -11.01
N ASN A 378 2.99 1.97 -12.11
CA ASN A 378 2.50 2.33 -13.44
C ASN A 378 2.02 1.10 -14.19
N ARG A 379 0.74 1.14 -14.60
CA ARG A 379 0.27 0.28 -15.68
C ARG A 379 0.92 0.73 -16.97
N VAL A 380 1.46 -0.23 -17.69
CA VAL A 380 2.19 -0.05 -18.94
C VAL A 380 1.55 -0.96 -19.97
N THR A 381 1.11 -0.36 -21.07
CA THR A 381 0.83 -1.10 -22.29
C THR A 381 2.15 -1.15 -23.04
N MET A 382 2.83 -2.30 -22.99
CA MET A 382 4.05 -2.45 -23.78
C MET A 382 3.68 -2.49 -25.26
N SER A 383 4.43 -1.77 -26.09
CA SER A 383 4.47 -2.04 -27.52
C SER A 383 5.12 -3.41 -27.71
N TRP A 384 4.29 -4.44 -27.83
CA TRP A 384 4.73 -5.82 -28.04
C TRP A 384 5.52 -5.90 -29.34
N ASN A 385 6.85 -5.90 -29.23
CA ASN A 385 7.71 -6.08 -30.40
C ASN A 385 7.73 -7.58 -30.73
N PRO A 386 7.11 -8.04 -31.85
CA PRO A 386 7.02 -9.46 -32.15
C PRO A 386 8.40 -10.12 -32.34
N HIS A 387 9.44 -9.36 -32.72
CA HIS A 387 10.79 -9.89 -32.86
C HIS A 387 11.48 -10.20 -31.54
N VAL A 388 11.06 -9.54 -30.45
CA VAL A 388 11.63 -9.72 -29.11
C VAL A 388 10.71 -10.57 -28.25
N MET A 389 9.41 -10.30 -28.29
CA MET A 389 8.44 -10.97 -27.43
C MET A 389 8.07 -12.36 -27.90
N SER A 390 8.00 -12.64 -29.21
CA SER A 390 7.61 -13.99 -29.68
C SER A 390 8.64 -15.05 -29.30
N PRO A 391 9.97 -14.83 -29.49
CA PRO A 391 10.92 -15.83 -29.09
C PRO A 391 11.18 -15.84 -27.57
N LEU A 392 10.91 -14.74 -26.84
CA LEU A 392 10.85 -14.75 -25.36
C LEU A 392 9.70 -15.65 -24.89
N TRP A 393 8.53 -15.45 -25.47
CA TRP A 393 7.34 -16.25 -25.19
C TRP A 393 7.55 -17.73 -25.52
N GLN A 394 8.12 -18.01 -26.68
CA GLN A 394 8.45 -19.38 -27.09
C GLN A 394 9.43 -20.03 -26.11
N GLY A 395 10.46 -19.30 -25.66
CA GLY A 395 11.42 -19.82 -24.70
C GLY A 395 10.82 -20.06 -23.30
N LEU A 396 9.96 -19.15 -22.83
CA LEU A 396 9.33 -19.27 -21.50
C LEU A 396 8.21 -20.32 -21.47
N PHE A 397 7.37 -20.37 -22.50
CA PHE A 397 6.13 -21.16 -22.48
C PHE A 397 6.17 -22.39 -23.40
N ALA A 398 7.28 -22.62 -24.12
CA ALA A 398 7.39 -23.64 -25.15
C ALA A 398 6.24 -23.58 -26.19
N SER A 399 5.70 -22.39 -26.44
CA SER A 399 4.56 -22.15 -27.33
C SER A 399 4.95 -21.32 -28.54
N SER A 400 4.59 -21.79 -29.74
CA SER A 400 4.71 -21.01 -30.98
C SER A 400 3.59 -19.99 -31.16
N VAL A 401 2.52 -20.10 -30.37
CA VAL A 401 1.39 -19.15 -30.38
C VAL A 401 1.64 -18.12 -29.28
N ALA A 402 2.15 -16.96 -29.70
CA ALA A 402 2.39 -15.81 -28.85
C ALA A 402 1.25 -14.78 -28.99
N PRO A 403 0.98 -13.97 -27.96
CA PRO A 403 0.04 -12.85 -28.05
C PRO A 403 0.38 -11.89 -29.19
N LEU A 404 -0.66 -11.24 -29.72
CA LEU A 404 -0.54 -10.14 -30.67
C LEU A 404 -0.18 -8.84 -29.95
N ALA A 405 0.22 -7.84 -30.74
CA ALA A 405 0.53 -6.54 -30.19
C ALA A 405 -0.71 -5.86 -29.58
N GLY A 406 -0.56 -5.37 -28.35
CA GLY A 406 -1.64 -4.76 -27.57
C GLY A 406 -2.45 -5.76 -26.73
N GLU A 407 -2.29 -7.07 -26.91
CA GLU A 407 -3.02 -8.07 -26.11
C GLU A 407 -2.48 -8.22 -24.68
N VAL A 408 -1.22 -7.85 -24.45
CA VAL A 408 -0.59 -7.88 -23.12
C VAL A 408 -0.48 -6.48 -22.55
N SER A 409 -1.21 -6.25 -21.46
CA SER A 409 -1.13 -5.01 -20.68
C SER A 409 -0.99 -5.35 -19.21
N THR A 410 -0.05 -4.69 -18.54
CA THR A 410 0.36 -5.09 -17.19
C THR A 410 1.02 -3.93 -16.46
N TYR A 411 1.73 -4.18 -15.36
CA TYR A 411 2.43 -3.19 -14.58
C TYR A 411 3.95 -3.37 -14.69
N CYS A 412 4.69 -2.27 -14.61
CA CYS A 412 6.14 -2.28 -14.73
C CYS A 412 6.85 -2.76 -13.46
N CYS A 413 8.16 -3.03 -13.63
CA CYS A 413 9.20 -3.14 -12.61
C CYS A 413 9.26 -4.44 -11.80
N SER A 414 8.65 -5.52 -12.25
CA SER A 414 8.80 -6.85 -11.63
C SER A 414 8.52 -6.90 -10.10
N HIS A 415 7.83 -5.91 -9.52
CA HIS A 415 7.38 -5.94 -8.12
C HIS A 415 5.98 -6.50 -8.03
N PHE A 416 5.81 -7.60 -7.32
CA PHE A 416 4.51 -8.24 -7.17
C PHE A 416 4.44 -9.10 -5.91
N VAL A 417 3.23 -9.31 -5.42
CA VAL A 417 2.90 -10.38 -4.49
C VAL A 417 2.28 -11.54 -5.27
N VAL A 418 2.60 -12.77 -4.89
CA VAL A 418 2.00 -13.98 -5.44
C VAL A 418 1.83 -15.04 -4.36
N SER A 419 0.72 -15.78 -4.40
CA SER A 419 0.48 -16.90 -3.49
C SER A 419 1.16 -18.18 -3.99
N ARG A 420 1.45 -19.09 -3.06
CA ARG A 420 1.96 -20.45 -3.38
C ARG A 420 1.11 -21.15 -4.43
N GLU A 421 -0.21 -21.06 -4.27
CA GLU A 421 -1.18 -21.71 -5.15
C GLU A 421 -1.01 -21.27 -6.60
N ARG A 422 -0.84 -19.96 -6.84
CA ARG A 422 -0.61 -19.43 -8.20
C ARG A 422 0.73 -19.88 -8.77
N VAL A 423 1.79 -19.93 -7.96
CA VAL A 423 3.08 -20.48 -8.39
C VAL A 423 2.96 -21.96 -8.77
N GLN A 424 2.21 -22.75 -8.01
CA GLN A 424 2.06 -24.19 -8.22
C GLN A 424 1.13 -24.56 -9.37
N LEU A 425 0.52 -23.60 -10.06
CA LEU A 425 -0.16 -23.83 -11.35
C LEU A 425 0.81 -24.32 -12.43
N ARG A 426 2.11 -24.08 -12.25
CA ARG A 426 3.18 -24.57 -13.12
C ARG A 426 4.05 -25.56 -12.35
N PRO A 427 4.45 -26.70 -12.95
CA PRO A 427 5.34 -27.64 -12.28
C PRO A 427 6.72 -27.02 -12.04
N ARG A 428 7.50 -27.57 -11.11
CA ARG A 428 8.89 -27.13 -10.86
C ARG A 428 9.73 -27.05 -12.13
N SER A 429 9.57 -28.04 -13.04
CA SER A 429 10.32 -28.09 -14.29
C SER A 429 10.10 -26.86 -15.17
N PHE A 430 8.91 -26.25 -15.13
CA PHE A 430 8.66 -25.00 -15.85
C PHE A 430 9.61 -23.89 -15.40
N TYR A 431 9.82 -23.74 -14.08
CA TYR A 431 10.71 -22.71 -13.54
C TYR A 431 12.18 -23.01 -13.85
N ALA A 432 12.57 -24.30 -13.82
CA ALA A 432 13.90 -24.73 -14.22
C ALA A 432 14.18 -24.46 -15.71
N ASP A 433 13.24 -24.82 -16.59
CA ASP A 433 13.35 -24.59 -18.03
C ASP A 433 13.35 -23.09 -18.36
N ALA A 434 12.52 -22.30 -17.67
CA ALA A 434 12.52 -20.84 -17.80
C ALA A 434 13.83 -20.23 -17.31
N LEU A 435 14.40 -20.72 -16.19
CA LEU A 435 15.68 -20.27 -15.66
C LEU A 435 16.82 -20.59 -16.62
N ASP A 436 16.89 -21.83 -17.13
CA ASP A 436 17.83 -22.24 -18.16
C ASP A 436 17.71 -21.35 -19.39
N PHE A 437 16.48 -21.11 -19.86
CA PHE A 437 16.25 -20.23 -21.00
C PHE A 437 16.79 -18.82 -20.76
N VAL A 438 16.37 -18.13 -19.69
CA VAL A 438 16.74 -16.71 -19.47
C VAL A 438 18.24 -16.53 -19.22
N THR A 439 18.90 -17.52 -18.61
CA THR A 439 20.36 -17.51 -18.36
C THR A 439 21.18 -18.05 -19.54
N SER A 440 20.55 -18.67 -20.53
CA SER A 440 21.22 -19.18 -21.74
C SER A 440 21.41 -18.12 -22.82
N ALA A 441 22.32 -18.40 -23.75
CA ALA A 441 22.47 -17.58 -24.96
C ALA A 441 21.23 -17.54 -25.87
N LYS A 442 20.25 -18.44 -25.66
CA LYS A 442 19.03 -18.52 -26.48
C LYS A 442 18.04 -17.39 -26.20
N SER A 443 18.06 -16.81 -24.99
CA SER A 443 17.13 -15.75 -24.61
C SER A 443 17.47 -14.40 -25.23
N TYR A 444 18.73 -14.18 -25.61
CA TYR A 444 19.19 -12.95 -26.22
C TYR A 444 19.11 -13.08 -27.75
N PHE A 445 18.08 -12.50 -28.35
CA PHE A 445 17.75 -12.65 -29.77
C PHE A 445 18.83 -12.20 -30.76
N TYR A 446 19.85 -11.46 -30.30
CA TYR A 446 20.97 -10.98 -31.12
C TYR A 446 22.31 -11.68 -30.81
N LEU A 447 22.33 -12.66 -29.90
CA LEU A 447 23.45 -13.60 -29.77
C LEU A 447 23.51 -14.52 -31.01
N PRO A 448 24.69 -14.98 -31.41
CA PRO A 448 25.05 -15.14 -32.83
C PRO A 448 24.22 -16.19 -33.58
N GLY A 449 23.45 -15.72 -34.58
CA GLY A 449 23.17 -16.49 -35.80
C GLY A 449 24.33 -16.34 -36.81
N PRO A 450 24.49 -17.22 -37.81
CA PRO A 450 25.71 -17.35 -38.63
C PRO A 450 26.03 -16.18 -39.59
N ARG A 451 25.37 -15.02 -39.51
CA ARG A 451 25.48 -13.95 -40.52
C ARG A 451 25.94 -12.62 -39.91
N ARG A 452 27.28 -12.45 -39.89
CA ARG A 452 28.09 -11.24 -39.59
C ARG A 452 28.51 -11.03 -38.11
N PRO A 453 29.60 -11.70 -37.66
CA PRO A 453 30.09 -11.65 -36.28
C PRO A 453 30.36 -10.26 -35.69
N ALA A 454 30.78 -9.28 -36.51
CA ALA A 454 31.18 -7.95 -36.02
C ALA A 454 30.00 -7.04 -35.63
N LEU A 455 28.92 -7.02 -36.42
CA LEU A 455 27.72 -6.24 -36.10
C LEU A 455 26.97 -6.87 -34.90
N GLN A 456 27.04 -8.20 -34.81
CA GLN A 456 26.42 -9.00 -33.77
C GLN A 456 27.07 -8.81 -32.40
N LYS A 457 28.41 -8.77 -32.33
CA LYS A 457 29.11 -8.51 -31.07
C LYS A 457 28.75 -7.14 -30.47
N ARG A 458 28.47 -6.14 -31.33
CA ARG A 458 28.06 -4.80 -30.90
C ARG A 458 26.61 -4.77 -30.39
N ASN A 459 25.69 -5.47 -31.05
CA ASN A 459 24.28 -5.55 -30.63
C ASN A 459 24.11 -6.40 -29.37
N ALA A 460 24.81 -7.52 -29.26
CA ALA A 460 24.84 -8.36 -28.06
C ALA A 460 25.36 -7.60 -26.83
N ALA A 461 26.40 -6.78 -26.99
CA ALA A 461 26.85 -5.89 -25.93
C ALA A 461 25.75 -4.90 -25.50
N HIS A 462 25.04 -4.32 -26.47
CA HIS A 462 23.91 -3.41 -26.20
C HIS A 462 22.74 -4.10 -25.50
N ASP A 463 22.43 -5.36 -25.82
CA ASP A 463 21.33 -6.09 -25.16
C ASP A 463 21.69 -6.55 -23.75
N MET A 464 22.95 -6.94 -23.54
CA MET A 464 23.48 -7.25 -22.22
C MET A 464 23.56 -6.00 -21.34
N ASP A 465 24.02 -4.88 -21.89
CA ASP A 465 24.02 -3.59 -21.20
C ASP A 465 22.59 -3.10 -20.94
N GLY A 466 21.69 -3.34 -21.89
CA GLY A 466 20.28 -2.95 -21.87
C GLY A 466 19.38 -3.89 -21.06
N ARG A 467 19.87 -5.06 -20.63
CA ARG A 467 19.12 -6.04 -19.81
C ARG A 467 17.80 -6.47 -20.46
N LEU A 468 17.79 -6.57 -21.79
CA LEU A 468 16.54 -6.63 -22.55
C LEU A 468 15.68 -7.85 -22.24
N VAL A 469 16.26 -9.03 -22.04
CA VAL A 469 15.48 -10.25 -21.76
C VAL A 469 14.64 -10.06 -20.51
N CYS A 470 15.27 -9.66 -19.41
CA CYS A 470 14.57 -9.50 -18.15
C CYS A 470 13.61 -8.30 -18.17
N GLN A 471 14.01 -7.20 -18.81
CA GLN A 471 13.12 -6.06 -19.00
C GLN A 471 11.86 -6.43 -19.80
N ASN A 472 11.96 -7.31 -20.79
CA ASN A 472 10.79 -7.78 -21.53
C ASN A 472 10.00 -8.86 -20.76
N MET A 473 10.68 -9.67 -19.94
CA MET A 473 10.03 -10.67 -19.10
C MET A 473 9.18 -10.05 -17.99
N MET A 474 9.49 -8.82 -17.53
CA MET A 474 8.71 -8.16 -16.49
C MET A 474 7.21 -8.08 -16.83
N PHE A 475 6.88 -8.03 -18.12
CA PHE A 475 5.51 -7.91 -18.61
C PHE A 475 4.75 -9.22 -18.69
N VAL A 476 5.39 -10.37 -18.40
CA VAL A 476 4.74 -11.69 -18.46
C VAL A 476 4.74 -12.43 -17.13
N TRP A 477 5.22 -11.80 -16.04
CA TRP A 477 5.15 -12.38 -14.70
C TRP A 477 3.74 -12.81 -14.32
N HIS A 478 2.74 -11.95 -14.56
CA HIS A 478 1.35 -12.27 -14.27
C HIS A 478 0.87 -13.48 -15.09
N VAL A 479 1.29 -13.59 -16.35
CA VAL A 479 0.96 -14.73 -17.23
C VAL A 479 1.59 -16.04 -16.74
N ILE A 480 2.83 -15.98 -16.25
CA ILE A 480 3.51 -17.13 -15.63
C ILE A 480 2.64 -17.71 -14.50
N PHE A 481 2.06 -16.83 -13.69
CA PHE A 481 1.18 -17.17 -12.56
C PHE A 481 -0.29 -17.36 -12.94
N GLY A 482 -0.61 -17.46 -14.24
CA GLY A 482 -1.94 -17.79 -14.74
C GLY A 482 -2.95 -16.63 -14.71
N GLU A 483 -2.49 -15.39 -14.64
CA GLU A 483 -3.33 -14.22 -14.84
C GLU A 483 -3.66 -14.01 -16.32
N ARG A 484 -4.71 -13.21 -16.57
CA ARG A 484 -5.13 -12.79 -17.91
C ARG A 484 -4.10 -11.89 -18.59
N LEU A 485 -3.97 -11.98 -19.92
CA LEU A 485 -2.99 -11.19 -20.70
C LEU A 485 -3.15 -9.67 -20.48
N ASP A 486 -4.38 -9.19 -20.44
CA ASP A 486 -4.73 -7.79 -20.19
C ASP A 486 -5.18 -7.57 -18.73
N LEU A 487 -4.25 -7.18 -17.86
CA LEU A 487 -4.59 -6.81 -16.48
C LEU A 487 -5.39 -5.50 -16.45
N PRO A 488 -6.43 -5.42 -15.61
CA PRO A 488 -7.18 -4.18 -15.45
C PRO A 488 -6.29 -3.12 -14.81
N HIS A 489 -6.73 -1.86 -14.86
CA HIS A 489 -6.21 -0.90 -13.90
C HIS A 489 -6.55 -1.37 -12.47
N ARG A 490 -5.61 -1.31 -11.53
CA ARG A 490 -5.79 -1.79 -10.13
C ARG A 490 -7.04 -1.23 -9.47
N MET A 491 -7.35 0.04 -9.73
CA MET A 491 -8.59 0.66 -9.24
C MET A 491 -9.88 -0.01 -9.76
N LEU A 492 -9.84 -0.62 -10.94
CA LEU A 492 -10.93 -1.37 -11.57
C LEU A 492 -10.83 -2.89 -11.35
N ASP A 493 -9.89 -3.36 -10.51
CA ASP A 493 -9.74 -4.78 -10.22
C ASP A 493 -10.55 -5.15 -8.98
N ALA A 494 -11.73 -5.74 -9.16
CA ALA A 494 -12.60 -6.18 -8.07
C ALA A 494 -11.90 -7.16 -7.10
N SER A 495 -10.92 -7.94 -7.58
CA SER A 495 -10.21 -8.91 -6.75
C SER A 495 -9.22 -8.27 -5.75
N LEU A 496 -8.85 -7.00 -5.95
CA LEU A 496 -7.88 -6.32 -5.11
C LEU A 496 -8.54 -5.67 -3.89
N PRO A 497 -7.93 -5.75 -2.70
CA PRO A 497 -8.35 -4.97 -1.54
C PRO A 497 -8.16 -3.47 -1.79
N LEU A 498 -8.95 -2.64 -1.12
CA LEU A 498 -9.00 -1.18 -1.35
C LEU A 498 -7.62 -0.50 -1.25
N PHE A 499 -6.74 -0.94 -0.33
CA PHE A 499 -5.40 -0.35 -0.19
C PHE A 499 -4.46 -0.61 -1.38
N LEU A 500 -4.74 -1.62 -2.21
CA LEU A 500 -4.00 -1.87 -3.46
C LEU A 500 -4.61 -1.14 -4.67
N LYS A 501 -5.80 -0.55 -4.53
CA LYS A 501 -6.51 0.20 -5.57
C LYS A 501 -5.97 1.63 -5.68
N ILE A 502 -4.69 1.78 -6.02
CA ILE A 502 -4.04 3.09 -6.18
C ILE A 502 -4.10 3.61 -7.63
N ARG A 503 -3.97 4.94 -7.80
CA ARG A 503 -3.88 5.58 -9.13
C ARG A 503 -2.49 5.31 -9.74
N ASN A 504 -2.44 5.14 -11.06
CA ASN A 504 -1.18 5.16 -11.79
C ASN A 504 -0.52 6.55 -11.70
N ILE A 505 0.77 6.61 -11.38
CA ILE A 505 1.50 7.89 -11.25
C ILE A 505 1.69 8.56 -12.62
N ARG A 506 2.09 7.81 -13.65
CA ARG A 506 2.43 8.37 -14.98
C ARG A 506 1.25 8.84 -15.81
N THR A 507 0.03 8.39 -15.55
CA THR A 507 -1.15 8.90 -16.28
C THR A 507 -1.45 10.37 -16.00
N ALA A 508 -0.90 10.97 -14.93
CA ALA A 508 -1.04 12.39 -14.67
C ALA A 508 -0.37 13.28 -15.73
N TYR A 509 0.57 12.77 -16.54
CA TYR A 509 1.28 13.59 -17.54
C TYR A 509 0.70 13.51 -18.96
N PHE A 510 -0.25 12.60 -19.22
CA PHE A 510 -0.78 12.37 -20.56
C PHE A 510 -2.27 12.66 -20.72
N GLN A 511 -2.99 12.98 -19.63
CA GLN A 511 -4.43 13.24 -19.68
C GLN A 511 -4.83 14.72 -19.71
N ASP A 512 -3.89 15.66 -19.58
CA ASP A 512 -4.20 17.11 -19.63
C ASP A 512 -4.49 17.61 -21.07
N ASN A 513 -4.67 16.72 -22.06
CA ASN A 513 -5.00 17.06 -23.45
C ASN A 513 -6.33 16.45 -23.94
N GLU A 514 -7.16 15.85 -23.07
CA GLU A 514 -8.47 15.26 -23.44
C GLU A 514 -9.63 15.74 -22.54
N GLU A 515 -9.62 17.01 -22.12
CA GLU A 515 -10.85 17.78 -21.83
C GLU A 515 -11.06 18.82 -22.92
#